data_AF-A0A918PKS9-F1
#
_entry.id   AF-A0A918PKS9-F1
#
_cell.length_a   1.000
_cell.length_b   1.000
_cell.length_c   1.000
_cell.angle_alpha   90.00
_cell.angle_beta   90.00
_cell.angle_gamma   90.00
#
_symmetry.space_group_name_H-M   'P 1'
#
loop_
_entity.id
_entity.type
_entity.pdbx_description
1 polymer ?
#
loop_
_entity_poly.entity_id
_entity_poly.type
_entity_poly.pdbx_seq_one_letter_code
_entity_poly.pdbx_strand_id
1 'polypeptide(L)'
;MRTWFLCKVKYAKENEQGLLKNVSEQYLIDAVSFTEAEARIYDMLGSVIRGDFQVTNISKSNIVDVFFYDDIDVWHKCKITYVVADADSGKEKKVTQYMLVTAHDVKEAYDRIHESLSNMLVTFRVPDINESPIVEIFPYESEDEELLPPPPSNLKPVSEVKADQARRDEARAASKAAEMEEEDEDYPEEPEINEEDDQDEPDIQDMDEEDEDR
;
A
#
# COMPACT_ATOMS: atom_id res chain seq x y z
N MET A 1 -1.46 6.05 6.13
CA MET A 1 -2.90 6.42 6.17
C MET A 1 -2.95 7.90 6.50
N ARG A 2 -3.42 8.72 5.57
CA ARG A 2 -3.55 10.17 5.79
C ARG A 2 -4.58 10.41 6.89
N THR A 3 -4.28 11.31 7.81
CA THR A 3 -5.20 11.65 8.90
C THR A 3 -5.46 13.14 8.87
N TRP A 4 -6.66 13.49 8.44
CA TRP A 4 -7.07 14.88 8.33
C TRP A 4 -7.57 15.41 9.66
N PHE A 5 -7.04 16.56 10.07
CA PHE A 5 -7.48 17.34 11.23
C PHE A 5 -8.16 18.62 10.75
N LEU A 6 -9.33 18.89 11.31
CA LEU A 6 -10.06 20.13 11.08
C LEU A 6 -9.69 21.12 12.18
N CYS A 7 -8.99 22.18 11.80
CA CYS A 7 -8.54 23.26 12.66
C CYS A 7 -9.41 24.50 12.44
N LYS A 8 -10.04 24.99 13.50
CA LYS A 8 -10.83 26.22 13.48
C LYS A 8 -10.00 27.34 14.07
N VAL A 9 -9.71 28.35 13.26
CA VAL A 9 -8.89 29.49 13.64
C VAL A 9 -9.75 30.74 13.70
N LYS A 10 -9.46 31.59 14.68
CA LYS A 10 -10.12 32.88 14.86
C LYS A 10 -9.07 33.98 14.88
N TYR A 11 -9.27 34.99 14.04
CA TYR A 11 -8.37 36.13 13.95
C TYR A 11 -9.14 37.40 13.61
N ALA A 12 -8.52 38.55 13.88
CA ALA A 12 -9.07 39.84 13.51
C ALA A 12 -8.63 40.18 12.08
N LYS A 13 -9.58 40.28 11.16
CA LYS A 13 -9.36 40.75 9.80
C LYS A 13 -9.82 42.19 9.69
N GLU A 14 -8.97 43.06 9.14
CA GLU A 14 -9.36 44.42 8.82
C GLU A 14 -10.22 44.39 7.55
N ASN A 15 -11.47 44.83 7.66
CA ASN A 15 -12.33 45.00 6.48
C ASN A 15 -11.91 46.25 5.71
N GLU A 16 -12.34 46.38 4.44
CA GLU A 16 -12.09 47.53 3.54
C GLU A 16 -12.53 48.90 4.11
N GLN A 17 -13.23 48.91 5.24
CA GLN A 17 -13.65 50.10 5.99
C GLN A 17 -12.75 50.43 7.20
N GLY A 18 -11.62 49.74 7.38
CA GLY A 18 -10.70 49.93 8.51
C GLY A 18 -11.21 49.41 9.86
N LEU A 19 -12.30 48.64 9.86
CA LEU A 19 -12.85 48.01 11.07
C LEU A 19 -12.31 46.60 11.24
N LEU A 20 -11.67 46.33 12.38
CA LEU A 20 -11.22 45.02 12.80
C LEU A 20 -12.43 44.15 13.15
N LYS A 21 -12.73 43.15 12.31
CA LYS A 21 -13.77 42.15 12.56
C LYS A 21 -13.15 40.81 12.88
N ASN A 22 -13.63 40.19 13.95
CA ASN A 22 -13.26 38.81 14.27
C ASN A 22 -13.93 37.86 13.27
N VAL A 23 -13.13 37.17 12.47
CA VAL A 23 -13.56 36.12 11.56
C VAL A 23 -13.14 34.76 12.11
N SER A 24 -13.90 33.72 11.77
CA SER A 24 -13.55 32.36 12.13
C SER A 24 -13.58 31.50 10.88
N GLU A 25 -12.44 30.91 10.57
CA GLU A 25 -12.20 30.12 9.38
C GLU A 25 -11.81 28.69 9.76
N GLN A 26 -12.07 27.75 8.86
CA GLN A 26 -11.77 26.34 9.06
C GLN A 26 -10.74 25.90 8.03
N TYR A 27 -9.72 25.21 8.52
CA TYR A 27 -8.61 24.71 7.74
C TYR A 27 -8.53 23.19 7.93
N LEU A 28 -8.22 22.47 6.87
CA LEU A 28 -7.99 21.03 6.94
C LEU A 28 -6.49 20.77 6.82
N ILE A 29 -5.93 19.98 7.73
CA ILE A 29 -4.50 19.73 7.80
C ILE A 29 -4.28 18.23 7.83
N ASP A 30 -3.40 17.71 6.98
CA ASP A 30 -2.92 16.34 7.13
C ASP A 30 -1.77 16.33 8.14
N ALA A 31 -1.92 15.55 9.20
CA ALA A 31 -0.95 15.41 10.28
C ALA A 31 -1.07 14.03 10.92
N VAL A 32 -0.09 13.65 11.75
CA VAL A 32 -0.14 12.39 12.50
C VAL A 32 -0.75 12.61 13.89
N SER A 33 -0.60 13.80 14.47
CA SER A 33 -1.06 14.12 15.82
C SER A 33 -1.68 15.52 15.95
N PHE A 34 -2.44 15.76 17.04
CA PHE A 34 -3.02 17.06 17.33
C PHE A 34 -1.96 18.15 17.53
N THR A 35 -0.85 17.83 18.19
CA THR A 35 0.25 18.76 18.44
C THR A 35 0.95 19.15 17.13
N GLU A 36 1.13 18.20 16.22
CA GLU A 36 1.69 18.46 14.90
C GLU A 36 0.74 19.30 14.04
N ALA A 37 -0.56 19.00 14.05
CA ALA A 37 -1.57 19.81 13.36
C ALA A 37 -1.60 21.25 13.88
N GLU A 38 -1.43 21.44 15.20
CA GLU A 38 -1.34 22.76 15.82
C GLU A 38 -0.08 23.51 15.38
N ALA A 39 1.10 22.87 15.44
CA ALA A 39 2.34 23.50 15.01
C ALA A 39 2.27 23.94 13.54
N ARG A 40 1.79 23.06 12.66
CA ARG A 40 1.66 23.34 11.23
C ARG A 40 0.69 24.48 10.92
N ILE A 41 -0.45 24.55 11.62
CA ILE A 41 -1.36 25.67 11.39
C ILE A 41 -0.73 26.99 11.82
N TYR A 42 0.08 26.99 12.89
CA TYR A 42 0.77 28.20 13.32
C TYR A 42 1.82 28.66 12.30
N ASP A 43 2.58 27.73 11.73
CA ASP A 43 3.61 28.02 10.73
C ASP A 43 3.00 28.58 9.43
N MET A 44 1.95 27.93 8.92
CA MET A 44 1.31 28.33 7.67
C MET A 44 0.53 29.64 7.81
N LEU A 45 -0.34 29.75 8.82
CA LEU A 45 -1.15 30.95 9.01
C LEU A 45 -0.34 32.14 9.53
N GLY A 46 0.79 31.91 10.18
CA GLY A 46 1.70 32.98 10.59
C GLY A 46 2.25 33.78 9.41
N SER A 47 2.38 33.16 8.25
CA SER A 47 2.77 33.83 7.00
C SER A 47 1.59 34.59 6.36
N VAL A 48 0.40 34.02 6.42
CA VAL A 48 -0.81 34.53 5.73
C VAL A 48 -1.48 35.68 6.51
N ILE A 49 -1.59 35.56 7.84
CA ILE A 49 -2.35 36.48 8.68
C ILE A 49 -1.40 37.52 9.29
N ARG A 50 -1.60 38.79 8.96
CA ARG A 50 -0.92 39.89 9.66
C ARG A 50 -1.57 40.13 11.02
N GLY A 51 -1.02 39.54 12.09
CA GLY A 51 -1.43 39.78 13.46
C GLY A 51 -1.56 38.49 14.28
N ASP A 52 -2.05 38.63 15.51
CA ASP A 52 -2.28 37.48 16.39
C ASP A 52 -3.54 36.71 15.96
N PHE A 53 -3.40 35.40 15.82
CA PHE A 53 -4.53 34.49 15.63
C PHE A 53 -4.53 33.43 16.73
N GLN A 54 -5.71 32.87 16.98
CA GLN A 54 -5.90 31.83 17.99
C GLN A 54 -6.59 30.62 17.36
N VAL A 55 -5.98 29.45 17.53
CA VAL A 55 -6.62 28.18 17.21
C VAL A 55 -7.68 27.89 18.27
N THR A 56 -8.95 27.90 17.88
CA THR A 56 -10.09 27.74 18.80
C THR A 56 -10.45 26.28 19.01
N ASN A 57 -10.28 25.44 17.99
CA ASN A 57 -10.63 24.03 18.06
C ASN A 57 -9.79 23.23 17.06
N ILE A 58 -9.34 22.04 17.48
CA ILE A 58 -8.72 21.05 16.60
C ILE A 58 -9.49 19.75 16.80
N SER A 59 -10.01 19.19 15.72
CA SER A 59 -10.78 17.94 15.75
C SER A 59 -10.31 17.00 14.67
N LYS A 60 -10.24 15.70 14.97
CA LYS A 60 -9.94 14.69 13.95
C LYS A 60 -11.13 14.59 13.00
N SER A 61 -10.87 14.77 11.71
CA SER A 61 -11.89 14.67 10.68
C SER A 61 -12.15 13.22 10.25
N ASN A 62 -13.33 12.99 9.71
CA ASN A 62 -13.75 11.73 9.10
C ASN A 62 -13.61 11.75 7.56
N ILE A 63 -12.94 12.77 7.03
CA ILE A 63 -12.54 12.86 5.63
C ILE A 63 -11.47 11.80 5.39
N VAL A 64 -11.60 11.07 4.29
CA VAL A 64 -10.68 10.01 3.89
C VAL A 64 -9.73 10.54 2.81
N ASP A 65 -10.30 11.15 1.77
CA ASP A 65 -9.55 11.68 0.63
C ASP A 65 -10.00 13.08 0.23
N VAL A 66 -9.08 13.78 -0.42
CA VAL A 66 -9.23 15.15 -0.92
C VAL A 66 -8.80 15.16 -2.39
N PHE A 67 -9.68 15.60 -3.27
CA PHE A 67 -9.44 15.77 -4.70
C PHE A 67 -9.34 17.26 -5.02
N PHE A 68 -8.15 17.70 -5.40
CA PHE A 68 -7.90 19.09 -5.78
C PHE A 68 -7.91 19.22 -7.31
N TYR A 69 -8.68 20.18 -7.80
CA TYR A 69 -8.71 20.66 -9.17
C TYR A 69 -8.40 22.16 -9.16
N ASP A 70 -7.49 22.60 -10.02
CA ASP A 70 -6.94 23.97 -10.09
C ASP A 70 -7.96 25.04 -10.51
N ASP A 71 -9.15 24.63 -10.96
CA ASP A 71 -10.12 25.56 -11.54
C ASP A 71 -10.77 26.51 -10.52
N ILE A 72 -10.93 26.08 -9.26
CA ILE A 72 -11.64 26.83 -8.22
C ILE A 72 -11.25 26.41 -6.80
N ASP A 73 -11.27 27.38 -5.88
CA ASP A 73 -10.98 27.20 -4.46
C ASP A 73 -12.25 27.03 -3.60
N VAL A 74 -13.29 26.35 -4.12
CA VAL A 74 -14.53 26.07 -3.38
C VAL A 74 -14.65 24.59 -3.09
N TRP A 75 -14.55 24.27 -1.81
CA TRP A 75 -14.54 22.91 -1.30
C TRP A 75 -15.95 22.35 -1.09
N HIS A 76 -16.23 21.19 -1.69
CA HIS A 76 -17.47 20.46 -1.51
C HIS A 76 -17.22 19.15 -0.75
N LYS A 77 -17.92 18.96 0.36
CA LYS A 77 -17.91 17.72 1.15
C LYS A 77 -18.91 16.73 0.56
N CYS A 78 -18.40 15.64 0.02
CA CYS A 78 -19.16 14.55 -0.56
C CYS A 78 -19.22 13.37 0.41
N LYS A 79 -20.44 12.91 0.72
CA LYS A 79 -20.65 11.70 1.48
C LYS A 79 -20.80 10.55 0.50
N ILE A 80 -19.96 9.53 0.64
CA ILE A 80 -19.96 8.33 -0.21
C ILE A 80 -20.26 7.12 0.65
N THR A 81 -21.06 6.22 0.11
CA THR A 81 -21.44 4.97 0.76
C THR A 81 -21.23 3.83 -0.21
N TYR A 82 -20.45 2.84 0.18
CA TYR A 82 -20.24 1.63 -0.62
C TYR A 82 -20.46 0.40 0.24
N VAL A 83 -20.73 -0.72 -0.43
CA VAL A 83 -20.98 -2.01 0.22
C VAL A 83 -19.76 -2.88 0.00
N VAL A 84 -19.13 -3.32 1.09
CA VAL A 84 -18.03 -4.27 1.05
C VAL A 84 -18.58 -5.62 1.46
N ALA A 85 -18.42 -6.63 0.59
CA ALA A 85 -18.67 -8.01 0.94
C ALA A 85 -17.45 -8.55 1.71
N ASP A 86 -17.69 -9.00 2.93
CA ASP A 86 -16.67 -9.68 3.73
C ASP A 86 -16.49 -11.12 3.20
N ALA A 87 -15.30 -11.42 2.65
CA ALA A 87 -15.02 -12.70 1.99
C ALA A 87 -15.15 -13.91 2.93
N ASP A 88 -14.97 -13.71 4.24
CA ASP A 88 -15.02 -14.77 5.23
C ASP A 88 -16.43 -15.03 5.78
N SER A 89 -17.28 -14.00 5.84
CA SER A 89 -18.60 -14.10 6.48
C SER A 89 -19.79 -13.97 5.53
N GLY A 90 -19.58 -13.57 4.27
CA GLY A 90 -20.66 -13.26 3.31
C GLY A 90 -21.58 -12.13 3.78
N LYS A 91 -21.22 -11.42 4.87
CA LYS A 91 -21.99 -10.31 5.42
C LYS A 91 -21.55 -9.03 4.74
N GLU A 92 -22.51 -8.36 4.12
CA GLU A 92 -22.32 -7.06 3.51
C GLU A 92 -22.18 -5.99 4.60
N LYS A 93 -21.05 -5.29 4.62
CA LYS A 93 -20.82 -4.12 5.48
C LYS A 93 -20.98 -2.86 4.65
N LYS A 94 -21.94 -2.03 5.04
CA LYS A 94 -22.11 -0.69 4.48
C LYS A 94 -21.11 0.26 5.14
N VAL A 95 -20.14 0.74 4.37
CA VAL A 95 -19.13 1.71 4.83
C VAL A 95 -19.50 3.08 4.29
N THR A 96 -19.47 4.08 5.16
CA THR A 96 -19.66 5.49 4.78
C THR A 96 -18.36 6.23 4.95
N GLN A 97 -17.92 6.92 3.89
CA GLN A 97 -16.74 7.77 3.89
C GLN A 97 -17.10 9.18 3.46
N TYR A 98 -16.28 10.15 3.86
CA TYR A 98 -16.40 11.52 3.42
C TYR A 98 -15.17 11.87 2.57
N MET A 99 -15.41 12.51 1.44
CA MET A 99 -14.37 12.99 0.55
C MET A 99 -14.59 14.48 0.28
N LEU A 100 -13.52 15.19 -0.03
CA LEU A 100 -13.56 16.58 -0.44
C LEU A 100 -13.19 16.71 -1.90
N VAL A 101 -13.85 17.61 -2.60
CA VAL A 101 -13.57 17.93 -4.00
C VAL A 101 -13.70 19.43 -4.22
N THR A 102 -12.84 20.03 -5.03
CA THR A 102 -13.08 21.39 -5.52
C THR A 102 -14.01 21.36 -6.73
N ALA A 103 -15.02 22.24 -6.77
CA ALA A 103 -15.97 22.35 -7.87
C ALA A 103 -16.75 23.69 -7.82
N HIS A 104 -17.32 24.13 -8.95
CA HIS A 104 -18.16 25.34 -8.98
C HIS A 104 -19.57 25.05 -8.47
N ASP A 105 -20.13 23.91 -8.85
CA ASP A 105 -21.50 23.51 -8.54
C ASP A 105 -21.55 22.11 -7.92
N VAL A 106 -22.63 21.83 -7.19
CA VAL A 106 -22.91 20.50 -6.63
C VAL A 106 -22.99 19.41 -7.72
N LYS A 107 -23.50 19.76 -8.91
CA LYS A 107 -23.55 18.82 -10.04
C LYS A 107 -22.15 18.47 -10.53
N GLU A 108 -21.28 19.47 -10.67
CA GLU A 108 -19.91 19.25 -11.11
C GLU A 108 -19.10 18.47 -10.06
N ALA A 109 -19.30 18.76 -8.77
CA ALA A 109 -18.72 17.98 -7.68
C ALA A 109 -19.10 16.50 -7.77
N TYR A 110 -20.37 16.19 -8.10
CA TYR A 110 -20.82 14.82 -8.32
C TYR A 110 -20.10 14.17 -9.51
N ASP A 111 -20.02 14.87 -10.64
CA ASP A 111 -19.38 14.38 -11.86
C ASP A 111 -17.88 14.09 -11.62
N ARG A 112 -17.15 15.01 -10.97
CA ARG A 112 -15.71 14.86 -10.61
C ARG A 112 -15.46 13.71 -9.64
N ILE A 113 -16.30 13.55 -8.61
CA ILE A 113 -16.21 12.41 -7.68
C ILE A 113 -16.49 11.10 -8.41
N HIS A 114 -17.46 11.08 -9.32
CA HIS A 114 -17.79 9.88 -10.07
C HIS A 114 -16.65 9.47 -11.02
N GLU A 115 -15.98 10.44 -11.64
CA GLU A 115 -14.79 10.20 -12.45
C GLU A 115 -13.61 9.71 -11.58
N SER A 116 -13.35 10.37 -10.46
CA SER A 116 -12.28 10.00 -9.52
C SER A 116 -12.45 8.58 -8.96
N LEU A 117 -13.69 8.17 -8.69
CA LEU A 117 -14.02 6.84 -8.14
C LEU A 117 -14.32 5.80 -9.23
N SER A 118 -14.31 6.17 -10.50
CA SER A 118 -14.60 5.23 -11.60
C SER A 118 -13.61 4.07 -11.67
N ASN A 119 -12.37 4.29 -11.20
CA ASN A 119 -11.33 3.27 -11.11
C ASN A 119 -11.53 2.29 -9.94
N MET A 120 -12.47 2.57 -9.04
CA MET A 120 -12.73 1.72 -7.89
C MET A 120 -13.60 0.53 -8.32
N LEU A 121 -13.15 -0.70 -8.05
CA LEU A 121 -13.90 -1.93 -8.37
C LEU A 121 -15.16 -2.15 -7.51
N VAL A 122 -15.51 -1.18 -6.67
CA VAL A 122 -16.59 -1.29 -5.68
C VAL A 122 -17.74 -0.38 -6.09
N THR A 123 -18.96 -0.90 -5.99
CA THR A 123 -20.16 -0.09 -6.21
C THR A 123 -20.32 0.94 -5.10
N PHE A 124 -20.30 2.22 -5.48
CA PHE A 124 -20.48 3.32 -4.55
C PHE A 124 -21.74 4.12 -4.89
N ARG A 125 -22.29 4.78 -3.87
CA ARG A 125 -23.41 5.70 -3.97
C ARG A 125 -23.03 6.99 -3.28
N VAL A 126 -23.36 8.14 -3.87
CA VAL A 126 -23.21 9.46 -3.24
C VAL A 126 -24.57 9.89 -2.68
N PRO A 127 -24.87 9.68 -1.38
CA PRO A 127 -26.11 10.12 -0.77
C PRO A 127 -26.26 11.64 -0.63
N ASP A 128 -25.16 12.38 -0.46
CA ASP A 128 -25.19 13.79 -0.07
C ASP A 128 -23.92 14.53 -0.48
N ILE A 129 -24.09 15.78 -0.91
CA ILE A 129 -23.01 16.70 -1.29
C ILE A 129 -23.37 18.06 -0.73
N ASN A 130 -22.47 18.65 0.07
CA ASN A 130 -22.67 19.98 0.62
C ASN A 130 -21.41 20.82 0.43
N GLU A 131 -21.61 22.13 0.23
CA GLU A 131 -20.52 23.09 0.29
C GLU A 131 -19.90 23.10 1.70
N SER A 132 -18.58 23.08 1.76
CA SER A 132 -17.82 23.00 3.00
C SER A 132 -17.36 24.39 3.44
N PRO A 133 -17.40 24.73 4.74
CA PRO A 133 -16.86 25.99 5.25
C PRO A 133 -15.32 25.98 5.35
N ILE A 134 -14.65 25.00 4.73
CA ILE A 134 -13.20 24.89 4.69
C ILE A 134 -12.68 25.91 3.68
N VAL A 135 -11.74 26.74 4.13
CA VAL A 135 -11.11 27.76 3.29
C VAL A 135 -9.98 27.13 2.49
N GLU A 136 -9.10 26.42 3.17
CA GLU A 136 -7.91 25.84 2.56
C GLU A 136 -7.54 24.50 3.21
N ILE A 137 -6.86 23.68 2.41
CA ILE A 137 -6.38 22.36 2.80
C ILE A 137 -4.87 22.38 2.70
N PHE A 138 -4.20 21.95 3.76
CA PHE A 138 -2.76 21.79 3.84
C PHE A 138 -2.44 20.29 3.82
N PRO A 139 -2.08 19.73 2.65
CA PRO A 139 -1.63 18.36 2.54
C PRO A 139 -0.34 18.15 3.35
N TYR A 140 -0.05 16.90 3.67
CA TYR A 140 1.21 16.57 4.32
C TYR A 140 2.32 16.72 3.28
N GLU A 141 3.01 17.85 3.28
CA GLU A 141 4.32 17.93 2.65
C GLU A 141 5.27 17.11 3.52
N SER A 142 5.60 15.91 3.04
CA SER A 142 6.79 15.23 3.52
C SER A 142 8.00 15.90 2.87
N GLU A 143 8.36 17.09 3.34
CA GLU A 143 9.74 17.61 3.16
C GLU A 143 10.77 16.59 3.70
N ASP A 144 10.33 15.60 4.49
CA ASP A 144 11.14 14.46 4.90
C ASP A 144 11.60 13.54 3.76
N GLU A 145 11.01 13.56 2.55
CA GLU A 145 11.58 12.80 1.42
C GLU A 145 12.71 13.57 0.70
N GLU A 146 12.70 14.91 0.80
CA GLU A 146 13.73 15.81 0.25
C GLU A 146 14.89 16.07 1.22
N LEU A 147 14.65 15.92 2.53
CA LEU A 147 15.67 16.04 3.60
C LEU A 147 16.39 14.73 3.92
N LEU A 148 16.05 13.61 3.27
CA LEU A 148 16.93 12.45 3.31
C LEU A 148 18.25 12.85 2.65
N PRO A 149 19.38 12.84 3.37
CA PRO A 149 20.67 13.02 2.71
C PRO A 149 20.75 12.00 1.57
N PRO A 150 21.29 12.37 0.40
CA PRO A 150 21.44 11.42 -0.70
C PRO A 150 22.11 10.16 -0.13
N PRO A 151 21.60 8.97 -0.47
CA PRO A 151 22.16 7.73 0.05
C PRO A 151 23.68 7.79 -0.18
N PRO A 152 24.51 7.59 0.87
CA PRO A 152 25.95 7.71 0.73
C PRO A 152 26.41 6.82 -0.44
N SER A 153 27.37 7.31 -1.23
CA SER A 153 27.86 6.71 -2.48
C SER A 153 28.33 5.23 -2.38
N ASN A 154 28.29 4.65 -1.19
CA ASN A 154 28.71 3.29 -0.87
C ASN A 154 27.51 2.31 -0.76
N LEU A 155 26.26 2.79 -0.92
CA LEU A 155 25.06 1.96 -0.84
C LEU A 155 24.49 1.74 -2.25
N LYS A 156 24.44 0.47 -2.65
CA LYS A 156 23.72 0.08 -3.88
C LYS A 156 22.21 0.09 -3.61
N PRO A 157 21.38 0.57 -4.56
CA PRO A 157 19.93 0.54 -4.41
C PRO A 157 19.42 -0.91 -4.26
N VAL A 158 18.39 -1.08 -3.44
CA VAL A 158 17.81 -2.40 -3.09
C VAL A 158 17.30 -3.16 -4.31
N SER A 159 16.88 -2.46 -5.37
CA SER A 159 16.51 -3.06 -6.66
C SER A 159 17.68 -3.81 -7.30
N GLU A 160 18.87 -3.22 -7.26
CA GLU A 160 20.08 -3.76 -7.87
C GLU A 160 20.63 -4.94 -7.06
N VAL A 161 20.61 -4.85 -5.72
CA VAL A 161 20.98 -5.95 -4.83
C VAL A 161 20.04 -7.14 -4.99
N LYS A 162 18.72 -6.91 -5.09
CA LYS A 162 17.74 -7.99 -5.33
C LYS A 162 17.93 -8.64 -6.69
N ALA A 163 18.26 -7.86 -7.73
CA ALA A 163 18.56 -8.39 -9.06
C ALA A 163 19.87 -9.21 -9.08
N ASP A 164 20.92 -8.75 -8.39
CA ASP A 164 22.17 -9.50 -8.24
C ASP A 164 21.97 -10.78 -7.42
N GLN A 165 21.14 -10.73 -6.39
CA GLN A 165 20.83 -11.89 -5.56
C GLN A 165 20.02 -12.93 -6.33
N ALA A 166 18.99 -12.49 -7.08
CA ALA A 166 18.25 -13.35 -8.00
C ALA A 166 19.16 -13.99 -9.06
N ARG A 167 20.07 -13.22 -9.67
CA ARG A 167 21.06 -13.76 -10.63
C ARG A 167 22.03 -14.75 -10.00
N ARG A 168 22.48 -14.51 -8.76
CA ARG A 168 23.34 -15.45 -8.02
C ARG A 168 22.58 -16.71 -7.61
N ASP A 169 21.32 -16.58 -7.22
CA ASP A 169 20.48 -17.71 -6.86
C ASP A 169 20.12 -18.56 -8.08
N GLU A 170 19.86 -17.94 -9.24
CA GLU A 170 19.69 -18.64 -10.53
C GLU A 170 20.97 -19.35 -10.97
N ALA A 171 22.13 -18.68 -10.89
CA ALA A 171 23.41 -19.30 -11.23
C ALA A 171 23.75 -20.47 -10.28
N ARG A 172 23.44 -20.33 -8.99
CA ARG A 172 23.64 -21.39 -7.99
C ARG A 172 22.65 -22.55 -8.18
N ALA A 173 21.43 -22.27 -8.61
CA ALA A 173 20.46 -23.30 -8.97
C ALA A 173 20.91 -24.06 -10.23
N ALA A 174 21.43 -23.35 -11.23
CA ALA A 174 21.96 -23.95 -12.46
C ALA A 174 23.22 -24.81 -12.20
N SER A 175 24.16 -24.34 -11.37
CA SER A 175 25.35 -25.13 -11.02
C SER A 175 24.99 -26.37 -10.22
N LYS A 176 24.01 -26.27 -9.31
CA LYS A 176 23.53 -27.40 -8.52
C LYS A 176 22.75 -28.42 -9.36
N ALA A 177 22.06 -27.97 -10.40
CA ALA A 177 21.40 -28.86 -11.36
C ALA A 177 22.42 -29.60 -12.25
N ALA A 178 23.50 -28.92 -12.67
CA ALA A 178 24.57 -29.54 -13.46
C ALA A 178 25.40 -30.55 -12.65
N GLU A 179 25.70 -30.27 -11.37
CA GLU A 179 26.34 -31.26 -10.47
C GLU A 179 25.45 -32.49 -10.25
N MET A 180 24.12 -32.32 -10.24
CA MET A 180 23.17 -33.42 -10.08
C MET A 180 23.03 -34.25 -11.36
N GLU A 181 23.22 -33.65 -12.54
CA GLU A 181 23.27 -34.37 -13.83
C GLU A 181 24.61 -35.09 -14.03
N GLU A 182 25.73 -34.58 -13.50
CA GLU A 182 27.03 -35.29 -13.54
C GLU A 182 27.11 -36.46 -12.53
N GLU A 183 26.43 -36.40 -11.38
CA GLU A 183 26.38 -37.51 -10.42
C GLU A 183 25.55 -38.72 -10.91
N ASP A 184 24.61 -38.53 -11.83
CA ASP A 184 23.80 -39.61 -12.43
C ASP A 184 24.57 -40.40 -13.53
N GLU A 185 25.77 -39.96 -13.94
CA GLU A 185 26.54 -40.55 -15.04
C GLU A 185 27.60 -41.59 -14.59
N ASP A 186 27.82 -41.78 -13.29
CA ASP A 186 28.87 -42.68 -12.75
C ASP A 186 28.35 -43.75 -11.77
N TYR A 187 27.26 -44.43 -12.15
CA TYR A 187 26.97 -45.76 -11.61
C TYR A 187 27.08 -46.80 -12.73
N PRO A 188 28.11 -47.67 -12.74
CA PRO A 188 28.13 -48.80 -13.65
C PRO A 188 26.92 -49.71 -13.36
N GLU A 189 26.11 -49.97 -14.38
CA GLU A 189 25.17 -51.10 -14.40
C GLU A 189 25.94 -52.36 -13.99
N GLU A 190 25.60 -52.96 -12.85
CA GLU A 190 26.04 -54.32 -12.55
C GLU A 190 25.50 -55.24 -13.66
N PRO A 191 26.35 -56.02 -14.34
CA PRO A 191 25.86 -56.91 -15.39
C PRO A 191 24.99 -58.01 -14.76
N GLU A 192 23.77 -58.16 -15.26
CA GLU A 192 22.96 -59.36 -15.03
C GLU A 192 23.77 -60.57 -15.49
N ILE A 193 24.18 -61.42 -14.55
CA ILE A 193 24.76 -62.72 -14.84
C ILE A 193 23.61 -63.61 -15.32
N ASN A 194 23.43 -63.68 -16.63
CA ASN A 194 22.60 -64.69 -17.27
C ASN A 194 23.51 -65.88 -17.64
N GLU A 195 23.55 -66.89 -16.78
CA GLU A 195 24.19 -68.18 -17.10
C GLU A 195 23.21 -69.02 -17.96
N GLU A 196 23.25 -68.81 -19.27
CA GLU A 196 22.78 -69.79 -20.25
C GLU A 196 23.85 -69.98 -21.32
N ASP A 197 24.52 -71.14 -21.27
CA ASP A 197 24.72 -72.09 -22.37
C ASP A 197 26.08 -72.80 -22.26
N ASP A 198 26.07 -74.11 -22.00
CA ASP A 198 26.20 -75.14 -23.05
C ASP A 198 26.71 -76.49 -22.51
N GLN A 199 25.90 -77.53 -22.80
CA GLN A 199 26.27 -78.88 -23.25
C GLN A 199 27.25 -79.74 -22.41
N ASP A 200 26.73 -80.80 -21.79
CA ASP A 200 26.94 -82.19 -22.26
C ASP A 200 26.37 -83.21 -21.22
N GLU A 201 25.39 -84.02 -21.64
CA GLU A 201 25.05 -85.32 -21.03
C GLU A 201 26.21 -86.33 -21.28
N PRO A 202 26.29 -87.54 -20.65
CA PRO A 202 25.36 -88.20 -19.74
C PRO A 202 26.06 -88.95 -18.57
N ASP A 203 25.24 -89.70 -17.80
CA ASP A 203 25.47 -91.05 -17.23
C ASP A 203 25.17 -91.24 -15.73
N ILE A 204 23.99 -91.82 -15.51
CA ILE A 204 23.63 -93.00 -14.69
C ILE A 204 24.57 -93.42 -13.53
N GLN A 205 23.92 -93.91 -12.46
CA GLN A 205 24.38 -94.79 -11.38
C GLN A 205 24.92 -94.03 -10.15
N ASP A 206 24.62 -94.38 -8.92
CA ASP A 206 23.81 -95.43 -8.31
C ASP A 206 23.85 -95.13 -6.79
N MET A 207 22.96 -95.81 -6.04
CA MET A 207 23.20 -96.20 -4.64
C MET A 207 23.19 -95.08 -3.58
N ASP A 208 22.19 -95.11 -2.70
CA ASP A 208 22.26 -95.71 -1.35
C ASP A 208 22.93 -94.70 -0.40
N GLU A 209 22.35 -94.25 0.68
CA GLU A 209 21.98 -94.92 1.94
C GLU A 209 22.06 -93.76 2.98
N GLU A 210 21.20 -93.70 3.99
CA GLU A 210 21.60 -93.77 5.41
C GLU A 210 22.72 -92.78 5.82
N ASP A 211 22.68 -92.00 6.89
CA ASP A 211 21.93 -92.06 8.12
C ASP A 211 22.32 -90.81 8.96
N GLU A 212 21.54 -90.59 10.02
CA GLU A 212 21.91 -90.13 11.37
C GLU A 212 22.87 -88.93 11.64
N ASP A 213 22.35 -88.09 12.55
CA ASP A 213 23.02 -87.51 13.73
C ASP A 213 24.18 -86.50 13.58
N ARG A 214 23.88 -85.23 13.91
CA ARG A 214 24.22 -84.67 15.24
C ARG A 214 23.64 -83.29 15.51
#